data_AF-A0A8H6SAP7-F1
#
_entry.id   AF-A0A8H6SAP7-F1
#
_cell.length_a   1.000
_cell.length_b   1.000
_cell.length_c   1.000
_cell.angle_alpha   90.00
_cell.angle_beta   90.00
_cell.angle_gamma   90.00
#
_symmetry.space_group_name_H-M   'P 1'
#
loop_
_entity.id
_entity.type
_entity.pdbx_description
1 polymer ?
#
loop_
_entity_poly.entity_id
_entity_poly.type
_entity_poly.pdbx_seq_one_letter_code
_entity_poly.pdbx_strand_id
1 'polypeptide(L)'
;MAHRAEQESPAYIYYRLYNDDGPLTVHDPCSPINAYIGRILCSSIPPPHTAGTVVRRILHNEGASVTEGALYPKIFAQSALNSGDRFDVLDPKDARGRSAAQPVAVLISQARCVFSFPRASPTQLGSNNEKDYVYYHLYTPNGEAASVLPVSPNQPAVGRIEKFRIMLPHSPRRLRHAIALIEGAYENAEVYENINSLDSLTPRPELDYLVAGRADWESEPADKYINLGGSFGAATKPVVLVQVPVVQQRTKKPPRP
;
A
#
# COMPACT_ATOMS: atom_id res chain seq x y z
N MET A 1 35.18 -12.99 40.24
CA MET A 1 35.06 -11.81 39.35
C MET A 1 34.86 -12.31 37.92
N ALA A 2 33.62 -12.38 37.45
CA ALA A 2 33.32 -12.63 36.05
C ALA A 2 32.07 -11.82 35.70
N HIS A 3 32.27 -10.64 35.13
CA HIS A 3 31.19 -9.87 34.51
C HIS A 3 30.78 -10.62 33.25
N ARG A 4 29.60 -11.26 33.29
CA ARG A 4 28.90 -11.71 32.10
C ARG A 4 28.44 -10.43 31.38
N ALA A 5 29.13 -10.06 30.31
CA ALA A 5 28.66 -9.02 29.41
C ALA A 5 27.27 -9.45 28.92
N GLU A 6 26.24 -8.70 29.29
CA GLU A 6 24.95 -8.77 28.62
C GLU A 6 25.21 -8.41 27.16
N GLN A 7 25.11 -9.41 26.30
CA GLN A 7 25.29 -9.24 24.87
C GLN A 7 24.05 -8.50 24.38
N GLU A 8 24.09 -7.16 24.37
CA GLU A 8 23.03 -6.32 23.83
C GLU A 8 22.76 -6.77 22.39
N SER A 9 21.56 -7.31 22.16
CA SER A 9 21.12 -7.68 20.83
C SER A 9 21.16 -6.44 19.93
N PRO A 10 21.72 -6.52 18.71
CA PRO A 10 21.81 -5.35 17.84
C PRO A 10 20.42 -4.73 17.61
N ALA A 11 20.30 -3.41 17.77
CA ALA A 11 19.06 -2.71 17.50
C ALA A 11 18.85 -2.58 15.98
N TYR A 12 17.67 -2.99 15.50
CA TYR A 12 17.30 -2.93 14.08
C TYR A 12 16.08 -2.03 13.85
N ILE A 13 15.99 -1.52 12.63
CA ILE A 13 14.75 -1.02 12.05
C ILE A 13 14.29 -2.00 10.98
N TYR A 14 13.07 -2.49 11.11
CA TYR A 14 12.37 -3.30 10.13
C TYR A 14 11.56 -2.39 9.22
N TYR A 15 11.61 -2.63 7.91
CA TYR A 15 10.93 -1.82 6.91
C TYR A 15 10.29 -2.69 5.83
N ARG A 16 9.28 -2.11 5.17
CA ARG A 16 8.63 -2.63 3.96
C ARG A 16 8.63 -1.55 2.89
N LEU A 17 8.92 -1.95 1.65
CA LEU A 17 8.99 -1.04 0.51
C LEU A 17 7.72 -1.12 -0.31
N TYR A 18 7.29 0.02 -0.84
CA TYR A 18 6.13 0.19 -1.69
C TYR A 18 6.48 1.06 -2.89
N ASN A 19 5.88 0.76 -4.03
CA ASN A 19 5.76 1.66 -5.16
C ASN A 19 4.28 1.85 -5.53
N ASP A 20 4.02 2.52 -6.66
CA ASP A 20 2.68 2.72 -7.19
C ASP A 20 1.96 1.45 -7.67
N ASP A 21 2.59 0.28 -7.63
CA ASP A 21 1.98 -1.00 -7.99
C ASP A 21 1.82 -1.95 -6.79
N GLY A 22 2.21 -1.51 -5.59
CA GLY A 22 2.13 -2.33 -4.37
C GLY A 22 3.48 -2.58 -3.68
N PRO A 23 3.57 -3.64 -2.85
CA PRO A 23 4.77 -3.93 -2.08
C PRO A 23 5.89 -4.49 -2.96
N LEU A 24 7.13 -4.11 -2.65
CA LEU A 24 8.35 -4.59 -3.28
C LEU A 24 9.05 -5.62 -2.40
N THR A 25 9.69 -6.61 -3.03
CA THR A 25 10.61 -7.51 -2.33
C THR A 25 11.88 -6.76 -1.96
N VAL A 26 12.45 -7.09 -0.81
CA VAL A 26 13.73 -6.53 -0.35
C VAL A 26 14.89 -7.43 -0.75
N HIS A 27 16.09 -6.87 -0.86
CA HIS A 27 17.31 -7.58 -1.24
C HIS A 27 17.71 -8.66 -0.22
N ASP A 28 17.64 -8.33 1.08
CA ASP A 28 17.97 -9.24 2.17
C ASP A 28 16.79 -9.36 3.15
N PRO A 29 15.83 -10.25 2.88
CA PRO A 29 14.67 -10.45 3.73
C PRO A 29 15.04 -10.93 5.13
N CYS A 30 14.38 -10.39 6.16
CA CYS A 30 14.60 -10.82 7.54
C CYS A 30 14.08 -12.23 7.84
N SER A 31 13.28 -12.81 6.95
CA SER A 31 12.73 -14.17 7.05
C SER A 31 12.54 -14.78 5.66
N PRO A 32 12.87 -16.07 5.46
CA PRO A 32 12.64 -16.76 4.19
C PRO A 32 11.16 -16.90 3.85
N ILE A 33 10.26 -16.77 4.82
CA ILE A 33 8.81 -16.85 4.61
C ILE A 33 8.25 -15.50 4.12
N ASN A 34 8.93 -14.37 4.42
CA ASN A 34 8.44 -13.05 4.09
C ASN A 34 9.51 -12.22 3.37
N ALA A 35 9.51 -12.32 2.05
CA ALA A 35 10.44 -11.63 1.16
C ALA A 35 10.25 -10.09 1.09
N TYR A 36 9.26 -9.53 1.80
CA TYR A 36 8.92 -8.11 1.71
C TYR A 36 9.39 -7.29 2.92
N ILE A 37 9.98 -7.91 3.94
CA ILE A 37 10.43 -7.21 5.15
C ILE A 37 11.94 -7.26 5.22
N GLY A 38 12.55 -6.09 5.10
CA GLY A 38 13.99 -5.89 5.27
C GLY A 38 14.30 -5.37 6.68
N ARG A 39 15.59 -5.35 7.00
CA ARG A 39 16.07 -4.72 8.24
C ARG A 39 17.42 -4.04 8.04
N ILE A 40 17.61 -2.92 8.70
CA ILE A 40 18.90 -2.23 8.80
C ILE A 40 19.30 -2.07 10.27
N LEU A 41 20.61 -2.06 10.53
CA LEU A 41 21.13 -1.73 11.85
C LEU A 41 20.84 -0.27 12.19
N CYS A 42 20.34 -0.03 13.40
CA CYS A 42 20.11 1.31 13.94
C CYS A 42 21.39 2.15 13.92
N SER A 43 22.53 1.54 14.27
CA SER A 43 23.86 2.18 14.25
C SER A 43 24.35 2.55 12.85
N SER A 44 23.73 2.04 11.78
CA SER A 44 24.10 2.38 10.41
C SER A 44 23.43 3.65 9.89
N ILE A 45 22.51 4.22 10.67
CA ILE A 45 21.79 5.45 10.31
C ILE A 45 22.61 6.64 10.80
N PRO A 46 23.02 7.58 9.93
CA PRO A 46 23.80 8.72 10.36
C PRO A 46 22.93 9.73 11.14
N PRO A 47 23.47 10.39 12.18
CA PRO A 47 22.87 11.60 12.73
C PRO A 47 22.61 12.64 11.63
N PRO A 48 21.53 13.44 11.69
CA PRO A 48 20.66 13.70 12.85
C PRO A 48 19.45 12.77 13.05
N HIS A 49 19.45 11.52 12.56
CA HIS A 49 18.36 10.55 12.73
C HIS A 49 16.97 11.14 12.42
N THR A 50 16.81 11.73 11.24
CA THR A 50 15.51 12.19 10.73
C THR A 50 14.86 11.14 9.82
N ALA A 51 13.57 11.27 9.56
CA ALA A 51 12.85 10.43 8.60
C ALA A 51 13.59 10.36 7.24
N GLY A 52 14.10 11.49 6.74
CA GLY A 52 14.88 11.54 5.50
C GLY A 52 16.23 10.82 5.56
N THR A 53 16.91 10.81 6.72
CA THR A 53 18.14 9.99 6.87
C THR A 53 17.84 8.50 6.92
N VAL A 54 16.71 8.12 7.54
CA VAL A 54 16.25 6.73 7.61
C VAL A 54 15.89 6.22 6.21
N VAL A 55 15.11 6.97 5.43
CA VAL A 55 14.76 6.63 4.04
C VAL A 55 16.01 6.43 3.20
N ARG A 56 16.93 7.40 3.21
CA ARG A 56 18.18 7.29 2.45
C ARG A 56 18.98 6.05 2.83
N ARG A 57 19.06 5.71 4.12
CA ARG A 57 19.77 4.51 4.56
C ARG A 57 19.09 3.22 4.11
N ILE A 58 17.76 3.15 4.20
CA ILE A 58 16.97 2.01 3.71
C ILE A 58 17.19 1.84 2.20
N LEU A 59 16.99 2.90 1.42
CA LEU A 59 17.13 2.84 -0.04
C LEU A 59 18.56 2.48 -0.48
N HIS A 60 19.57 2.99 0.22
CA HIS A 60 20.96 2.60 -0.02
C HIS A 60 21.21 1.12 0.27
N ASN A 61 20.63 0.56 1.34
CA ASN A 61 20.72 -0.87 1.66
C ASN A 61 20.13 -1.76 0.55
N GLU A 62 19.13 -1.24 -0.16
CA GLU A 62 18.44 -1.91 -1.27
C GLU A 62 19.10 -1.66 -2.63
N GLY A 63 20.23 -0.94 -2.67
CA GLY A 63 20.92 -0.58 -3.90
C GLY A 63 20.14 0.37 -4.81
N ALA A 64 19.13 1.08 -4.27
CA ALA A 64 18.31 1.99 -5.06
C ALA A 64 19.12 3.20 -5.52
N SER A 65 18.99 3.56 -6.80
CA SER A 65 19.54 4.80 -7.36
C SER A 65 18.76 6.06 -6.94
N VAL A 66 17.61 5.88 -6.29
CA VAL A 66 16.72 6.94 -5.82
C VAL A 66 17.03 7.26 -4.36
N THR A 67 17.06 8.56 -4.05
CA THR A 67 17.31 9.07 -2.70
C THR A 67 16.08 9.58 -1.98
N GLU A 68 14.92 9.57 -2.66
CA GLU A 68 13.68 10.19 -2.18
C GLU A 68 12.55 9.16 -2.05
N GLY A 69 11.79 9.29 -0.96
CA GLY A 69 10.66 8.44 -0.63
C GLY A 69 9.97 8.96 0.61
N ALA A 70 8.71 8.56 0.80
CA ALA A 70 7.90 8.95 1.94
C ALA A 70 7.98 7.86 3.03
N LEU A 71 8.40 8.24 4.24
CA LEU A 71 8.47 7.34 5.38
C LEU A 71 7.19 7.39 6.19
N TYR A 72 6.54 6.25 6.34
CA TYR A 72 5.40 6.08 7.21
C TYR A 72 5.82 5.36 8.48
N PRO A 73 5.41 5.84 9.67
CA PRO A 73 5.86 5.28 10.95
C PRO A 73 5.34 3.85 11.19
N LYS A 74 4.30 3.44 10.46
CA LYS A 74 3.69 2.10 10.45
C LYS A 74 3.10 1.83 9.07
N ILE A 75 2.95 0.55 8.69
CA ILE A 75 2.36 0.17 7.38
C ILE A 75 0.93 0.69 7.18
N PHE A 76 0.14 0.86 8.24
CA PHE A 76 -1.25 1.37 8.16
C PHE A 76 -1.40 2.82 8.63
N ALA A 77 -0.30 3.59 8.69
CA ALA A 77 -0.38 5.02 8.99
C ALA A 77 -1.03 5.78 7.83
N GLN A 78 -1.81 6.82 8.15
CA GLN A 78 -2.51 7.64 7.15
C GLN A 78 -1.58 8.66 6.48
N SER A 79 -0.59 9.17 7.21
CA SER A 79 0.34 10.19 6.75
C SER A 79 1.79 9.74 6.88
N ALA A 80 2.60 10.24 5.95
CA ALA A 80 4.05 10.15 6.01
C ALA A 80 4.59 11.15 7.04
N LEU A 81 5.77 10.86 7.57
CA LEU A 81 6.57 11.82 8.31
C LEU A 81 7.20 12.82 7.33
N ASN A 82 7.37 14.06 7.78
CA ASN A 82 8.17 15.03 7.03
C ASN A 82 9.64 14.58 7.07
N SER A 83 10.40 14.86 6.02
CA SER A 83 11.82 14.45 5.91
C SER A 83 12.69 14.95 7.09
N GLY A 84 12.35 16.11 7.66
CA GLY A 84 13.02 16.70 8.81
C GLY A 84 12.55 16.18 10.17
N ASP A 85 11.46 15.41 10.24
CA ASP A 85 10.92 14.91 11.50
C ASP A 85 11.92 13.99 12.17
N ARG A 86 12.08 14.15 13.48
CA ARG A 86 12.96 13.33 14.30
C ARG A 86 12.47 11.89 14.35
N PHE A 87 13.38 10.97 14.06
CA PHE A 87 13.16 9.53 14.14
C PHE A 87 14.14 8.98 15.16
N ASP A 88 13.72 8.72 16.39
CA ASP A 88 14.63 8.33 17.47
C ASP A 88 14.99 6.84 17.36
N VAL A 89 15.86 6.54 16.38
CA VAL A 89 16.40 5.23 16.04
C VAL A 89 17.04 4.51 17.23
N LEU A 90 17.50 5.24 18.24
CA LEU A 90 18.19 4.69 19.42
C LEU A 90 17.34 4.70 20.69
N ASP A 91 16.17 5.36 20.71
CA ASP A 91 15.31 5.35 21.89
C ASP A 91 14.51 4.04 21.93
N PRO A 92 14.67 3.19 22.96
CA PRO A 92 13.88 1.97 23.11
C PRO A 92 12.38 2.24 23.26
N LYS A 93 11.99 3.46 23.68
CA LYS A 93 10.57 3.88 23.78
C LYS A 93 9.98 4.22 22.42
N ASP A 94 10.81 4.54 21.43
CA ASP A 94 10.35 4.72 20.05
C ASP A 94 10.06 3.35 19.43
N ALA A 95 8.78 3.02 19.36
CA ALA A 95 8.28 1.73 18.88
C ALA A 95 8.29 1.59 17.34
N ARG A 96 8.60 2.66 16.59
CA ARG A 96 8.52 2.66 15.12
C ARG A 96 9.52 1.68 14.51
N GLY A 97 9.03 0.71 13.76
CA GLY A 97 9.88 -0.23 13.02
C GLY A 97 10.70 -1.18 13.90
N ARG A 98 10.37 -1.37 15.19
CA ARG A 98 11.18 -2.19 16.11
C ARG A 98 10.99 -3.69 15.97
N SER A 99 10.00 -4.13 15.19
CA SER A 99 9.74 -5.54 14.94
C SER A 99 9.31 -5.78 13.50
N ALA A 100 9.54 -6.99 13.00
CA ALA A 100 9.02 -7.42 11.70
C ALA A 100 7.48 -7.44 11.65
N ALA A 101 6.80 -7.52 12.80
CA ALA A 101 5.34 -7.44 12.87
C ALA A 101 4.81 -6.00 12.71
N GLN A 102 5.63 -5.00 13.06
CA GLN A 102 5.29 -3.58 12.96
C GLN A 102 6.43 -2.79 12.30
N PRO A 103 6.76 -3.08 11.03
CA PRO A 103 7.80 -2.36 10.33
C PRO A 103 7.32 -0.95 9.95
N VAL A 104 8.27 -0.07 9.67
CA VAL A 104 7.97 1.18 8.94
C VAL A 104 7.67 0.87 7.47
N ALA A 105 6.95 1.76 6.80
CA ALA A 105 6.73 1.63 5.36
C ALA A 105 7.43 2.78 4.62
N VAL A 106 8.06 2.46 3.50
CA VAL A 106 8.69 3.45 2.61
C VAL A 106 7.98 3.38 1.26
N LEU A 107 7.31 4.47 0.89
CA LEU A 107 6.73 4.64 -0.44
C LEU A 107 7.74 5.35 -1.35
N ILE A 108 8.02 4.77 -2.51
CA ILE A 108 8.99 5.27 -3.48
C ILE A 108 8.23 5.77 -4.70
N SER A 109 8.40 7.05 -5.05
CA SER A 109 7.76 7.67 -6.22
C SER A 109 8.43 7.19 -7.51
N GLN A 110 7.65 6.70 -8.47
CA GLN A 110 8.19 6.23 -9.75
C GLN A 110 8.53 7.41 -10.68
N ALA A 111 9.75 7.93 -10.56
CA ALA A 111 10.50 8.39 -11.72
C ALA A 111 11.97 8.00 -11.54
N ARG A 112 12.32 6.82 -12.08
CA ARG A 112 13.67 6.19 -12.15
C ARG A 112 14.11 5.30 -10.98
N CYS A 113 13.23 4.43 -10.49
CA CYS A 113 13.69 3.26 -9.73
C CYS A 113 13.80 2.04 -10.65
N VAL A 114 15.03 1.69 -11.06
CA VAL A 114 15.33 0.40 -11.69
C VAL A 114 15.62 -0.58 -10.57
N PHE A 115 14.57 -1.12 -9.96
CA PHE A 115 14.72 -2.30 -9.12
C PHE A 115 14.80 -3.52 -10.04
N SER A 116 15.98 -4.14 -10.16
CA SER A 116 16.18 -5.38 -10.90
C SER A 116 15.67 -6.60 -10.13
N PHE A 117 14.47 -6.52 -9.55
CA PHE A 117 13.94 -7.59 -8.73
C PHE A 117 12.67 -8.20 -9.34
N PRO A 118 12.59 -9.53 -9.43
CA PRO A 118 11.36 -10.19 -9.87
C PRO A 118 10.25 -9.84 -8.88
N ARG A 119 9.18 -9.24 -9.38
CA ARG A 119 7.94 -9.02 -8.62
C ARG A 119 7.50 -10.38 -8.08
N ALA A 120 7.56 -10.57 -6.76
CA ALA A 120 7.14 -11.84 -6.17
C ALA A 120 5.68 -12.12 -6.58
N SER A 121 5.46 -13.35 -7.06
CA SER A 121 4.14 -13.82 -7.46
C SER A 121 3.15 -13.64 -6.30
N PRO A 122 1.89 -13.28 -6.57
CA PRO A 122 0.85 -13.02 -5.58
C PRO A 122 0.47 -14.20 -4.67
N THR A 123 1.22 -15.30 -4.64
CA THR A 123 0.80 -16.58 -4.04
C THR A 123 1.53 -16.91 -2.73
N GLN A 124 2.57 -16.17 -2.31
CA GLN A 124 3.50 -16.67 -1.27
C GLN A 124 3.35 -16.11 0.14
N LEU A 125 2.37 -15.25 0.44
CA LEU A 125 2.21 -14.71 1.80
C LEU A 125 0.78 -14.82 2.34
N GLY A 126 0.15 -15.98 2.14
CA GLY A 126 -1.14 -16.26 2.78
C GLY A 126 -1.00 -16.31 4.30
N SER A 127 -1.31 -15.20 4.98
CA SER A 127 -1.60 -15.25 6.41
C SER A 127 -2.93 -15.98 6.59
N ASN A 128 -3.01 -17.00 7.45
CA ASN A 128 -4.30 -17.62 7.75
C ASN A 128 -5.19 -16.76 8.66
N ASN A 129 -4.73 -15.55 9.03
CA ASN A 129 -5.48 -14.64 9.88
C ASN A 129 -6.44 -13.78 9.04
N GLU A 130 -7.73 -13.99 9.23
CA GLU A 130 -8.81 -13.26 8.56
C GLU A 130 -8.66 -11.73 8.67
N LYS A 131 -8.06 -11.24 9.77
CA LYS A 131 -7.84 -9.81 10.03
C LYS A 131 -6.83 -9.15 9.10
N ASP A 132 -6.03 -9.94 8.37
CA ASP A 132 -5.02 -9.44 7.44
C ASP A 132 -5.56 -9.21 6.03
N TYR A 133 -6.84 -9.54 5.78
CA TYR A 133 -7.49 -9.37 4.49
C TYR A 133 -8.50 -8.22 4.46
N VAL A 134 -8.65 -7.66 3.27
CA VAL A 134 -9.83 -6.91 2.84
C VAL A 134 -10.62 -7.84 1.94
N TYR A 135 -11.86 -8.11 2.33
CA TYR A 135 -12.85 -8.82 1.53
C TYR A 135 -13.57 -7.83 0.63
N TYR A 136 -13.79 -8.25 -0.61
CA TYR A 136 -14.49 -7.43 -1.58
C TYR A 136 -15.49 -8.25 -2.39
N HIS A 137 -16.55 -7.59 -2.82
CA HIS A 137 -17.60 -8.14 -3.65
C HIS A 137 -17.60 -7.43 -5.00
N LEU A 138 -17.61 -8.21 -6.08
CA LEU A 138 -17.52 -7.69 -7.43
C LEU A 138 -18.89 -7.61 -8.10
N TYR A 139 -19.12 -6.49 -8.79
CA TYR A 139 -20.31 -6.25 -9.60
C TYR A 139 -19.92 -5.72 -10.98
N THR A 140 -20.61 -6.23 -12.00
CA THR A 140 -20.68 -5.62 -13.33
C THR A 140 -21.98 -4.82 -13.45
N PRO A 141 -22.19 -4.06 -14.54
CA PRO A 141 -23.49 -3.45 -14.81
C PRO A 141 -24.65 -4.46 -14.89
N ASN A 142 -24.34 -5.75 -15.09
CA ASN A 142 -25.33 -6.82 -15.21
C ASN A 142 -25.59 -7.57 -13.89
N GLY A 143 -24.97 -7.15 -12.78
CA GLY A 143 -25.09 -7.81 -11.47
C GLY A 143 -23.77 -8.41 -10.98
N GLU A 144 -23.86 -9.40 -10.08
CA GLU A 144 -22.70 -10.02 -9.45
C GLU A 144 -21.71 -10.61 -10.47
N ALA A 145 -20.42 -10.43 -10.19
CA ALA A 145 -19.33 -10.96 -11.01
C ALA A 145 -18.47 -11.91 -10.18
N ALA A 146 -18.02 -13.01 -10.76
CA ALA A 146 -17.11 -13.92 -10.06
C ALA A 146 -15.70 -13.31 -9.94
N SER A 147 -15.10 -13.42 -8.76
CA SER A 147 -13.68 -13.13 -8.53
C SER A 147 -12.81 -14.22 -9.16
N VAL A 148 -11.63 -13.85 -9.63
CA VAL A 148 -10.58 -14.77 -10.08
C VAL A 148 -10.10 -15.66 -8.93
N LEU A 149 -10.13 -15.16 -7.69
CA LEU A 149 -9.73 -15.87 -6.48
C LEU A 149 -10.84 -15.84 -5.42
N PRO A 150 -11.95 -16.57 -5.63
CA PRO A 150 -13.08 -16.53 -4.73
C PRO A 150 -12.72 -17.12 -3.36
N VAL A 151 -13.27 -16.52 -2.30
CA VAL A 151 -13.05 -16.96 -0.92
C VAL A 151 -13.63 -18.35 -0.68
N SER A 152 -14.78 -18.65 -1.29
CA SER A 152 -15.39 -19.97 -1.26
C SER A 152 -16.15 -20.27 -2.56
N PRO A 153 -16.31 -21.55 -2.92
CA PRO A 153 -17.11 -21.94 -4.09
C PRO A 153 -18.58 -21.48 -4.01
N ASN A 154 -19.11 -21.32 -2.79
CA ASN A 154 -20.49 -20.88 -2.55
C ASN A 154 -20.66 -19.36 -2.62
N GLN A 155 -19.56 -18.60 -2.65
CA GLN A 155 -19.55 -17.14 -2.76
C GLN A 155 -18.57 -16.72 -3.86
N PRO A 156 -18.87 -17.05 -5.13
CA PRO A 156 -17.95 -16.83 -6.23
C PRO A 156 -17.64 -15.35 -6.47
N ALA A 157 -18.54 -14.45 -6.06
CA ALA A 157 -18.36 -13.01 -6.23
C ALA A 157 -17.54 -12.32 -5.14
N VAL A 158 -17.20 -13.06 -4.07
CA VAL A 158 -16.43 -12.52 -2.94
C VAL A 158 -14.97 -12.93 -3.09
N GLY A 159 -14.13 -11.94 -3.37
CA GLY A 159 -12.67 -12.07 -3.35
C GLY A 159 -12.07 -11.56 -2.04
N ARG A 160 -10.76 -11.78 -1.89
CA ARG A 160 -9.97 -11.22 -0.79
C ARG A 160 -8.61 -10.75 -1.26
N ILE A 161 -8.10 -9.70 -0.62
CA ILE A 161 -6.76 -9.17 -0.86
C ILE A 161 -6.08 -8.89 0.48
N GLU A 162 -4.81 -9.25 0.60
CA GLU A 162 -4.02 -8.93 1.80
C GLU A 162 -3.93 -7.40 1.96
N LYS A 163 -4.20 -6.89 3.16
CA LYS A 163 -4.11 -5.46 3.49
C LYS A 163 -2.78 -4.85 3.11
N PHE A 164 -1.70 -5.62 3.22
CA PHE A 164 -0.35 -5.18 2.88
C PHE A 164 -0.09 -5.02 1.38
N ARG A 165 -0.98 -5.49 0.50
CA ARG A 165 -0.88 -5.24 -0.95
C ARG A 165 -1.47 -3.92 -1.37
N ILE A 166 -2.30 -3.33 -0.52
CA ILE A 166 -2.81 -1.99 -0.71
C ILE A 166 -1.68 -1.05 -0.31
N MET A 167 -1.17 -0.30 -1.27
CA MET A 167 -0.07 0.62 -1.04
C MET A 167 -0.52 1.89 -0.30
N LEU A 168 0.43 2.49 0.39
CA LEU A 168 0.23 3.76 1.07
C LEU A 168 0.19 4.94 0.05
N PRO A 169 -0.45 6.06 0.41
CA PRO A 169 -1.42 6.16 1.50
C PRO A 169 -2.69 5.37 1.17
N HIS A 170 -3.31 4.74 2.17
CA HIS A 170 -4.45 3.85 1.95
C HIS A 170 -5.69 4.62 1.52
N SER A 171 -6.01 4.60 0.23
CA SER A 171 -7.20 5.24 -0.33
C SER A 171 -8.06 4.25 -1.13
N PRO A 172 -9.36 4.55 -1.35
CA PRO A 172 -10.24 3.75 -2.20
C PRO A 172 -9.65 3.53 -3.60
N ARG A 173 -8.98 4.54 -4.16
CA ARG A 173 -8.29 4.45 -5.45
C ARG A 173 -7.14 3.43 -5.43
N ARG A 174 -6.31 3.44 -4.38
CA ARG A 174 -5.19 2.51 -4.22
C ARG A 174 -5.68 1.07 -3.96
N LEU A 175 -6.77 0.90 -3.19
CA LEU A 175 -7.45 -0.39 -3.02
C LEU A 175 -7.99 -0.92 -4.35
N ARG A 176 -8.70 -0.09 -5.10
CA ARG A 176 -9.25 -0.44 -6.41
C ARG A 176 -8.16 -0.89 -7.36
N HIS A 177 -7.08 -0.14 -7.47
CA HIS A 177 -5.94 -0.50 -8.30
C HIS A 177 -5.34 -1.85 -7.89
N ALA A 178 -5.15 -2.09 -6.58
CA ALA A 178 -4.64 -3.37 -6.08
C ALA A 178 -5.56 -4.56 -6.39
N ILE A 179 -6.88 -4.37 -6.32
CA ILE A 179 -7.85 -5.40 -6.74
C ILE A 179 -7.82 -5.58 -8.26
N ALA A 180 -7.68 -4.50 -9.02
CA ALA A 180 -7.62 -4.55 -10.48
C ALA A 180 -6.41 -5.33 -11.00
N LEU A 181 -5.26 -5.24 -10.31
CA LEU A 181 -4.09 -6.05 -10.59
C LEU A 181 -4.32 -7.56 -10.38
N ILE A 182 -5.25 -7.95 -9.50
CA ILE A 182 -5.62 -9.36 -9.25
C ILE A 182 -6.67 -9.82 -10.25
N GLU A 183 -7.73 -9.02 -10.43
CA GLU A 183 -8.91 -9.38 -11.21
C GLU A 183 -8.74 -9.12 -12.72
N GLY A 184 -7.74 -8.34 -13.12
CA GLY A 184 -7.51 -7.95 -14.51
C GLY A 184 -8.56 -6.98 -15.07
N ALA A 185 -9.43 -6.42 -14.22
CA ALA A 185 -10.49 -5.48 -14.55
C ALA A 185 -10.71 -4.50 -13.37
N TYR A 186 -11.75 -3.65 -13.37
CA TYR A 186 -12.09 -2.77 -12.23
C TYR A 186 -11.19 -1.56 -11.96
N GLU A 187 -10.22 -1.23 -12.83
CA GLU A 187 -9.38 -0.01 -12.65
C GLU A 187 -10.19 1.29 -12.58
N ASN A 188 -11.38 1.31 -13.21
CA ASN A 188 -12.32 2.44 -13.21
C ASN A 188 -13.60 2.17 -12.40
N ALA A 189 -13.61 1.11 -11.58
CA ALA A 189 -14.76 0.78 -10.76
C ALA A 189 -15.05 1.87 -9.70
N GLU A 190 -16.32 1.96 -9.32
CA GLU A 190 -16.71 2.69 -8.11
C GLU A 190 -16.54 1.79 -6.89
N VAL A 191 -15.96 2.35 -5.83
CA VAL A 191 -15.71 1.63 -4.58
C VAL A 191 -16.70 2.09 -3.54
N TYR A 192 -17.41 1.16 -2.92
CA TYR A 192 -18.38 1.42 -1.86
C TYR A 192 -17.93 0.70 -0.59
N GLU A 193 -18.20 1.29 0.59
CA GLU A 193 -17.79 0.66 1.86
C GLU A 193 -18.44 -0.72 2.04
N ASN A 194 -19.69 -0.89 1.58
CA ASN A 194 -20.43 -2.14 1.57
C ASN A 194 -21.65 -2.05 0.65
N ILE A 195 -22.41 -3.15 0.53
CA ILE A 195 -23.61 -3.23 -0.33
C ILE A 195 -24.72 -2.24 0.02
N ASN A 196 -24.79 -1.79 1.28
CA ASN A 196 -25.79 -0.82 1.74
C ASN A 196 -25.31 0.63 1.63
N SER A 197 -24.09 0.87 1.16
CA SER A 197 -23.56 2.23 0.99
C SER A 197 -24.20 2.90 -0.22
N LEU A 198 -24.76 4.09 -0.02
CA LEU A 198 -25.33 4.91 -1.09
C LEU A 198 -24.27 5.69 -1.85
N ASP A 199 -23.23 6.13 -1.14
CA ASP A 199 -22.19 6.99 -1.68
C ASP A 199 -20.92 6.21 -2.02
N SER A 200 -20.38 6.49 -3.21
CA SER A 200 -19.07 6.00 -3.62
C SER A 200 -17.96 6.66 -2.80
N LEU A 201 -16.97 5.86 -2.42
CA LEU A 201 -15.71 6.28 -1.81
C LEU A 201 -14.73 6.84 -2.84
N THR A 202 -14.89 6.51 -4.13
CA THR A 202 -14.11 7.10 -5.23
C THR A 202 -14.93 8.23 -5.89
N PRO A 203 -14.55 9.51 -5.75
CA PRO A 203 -15.21 10.60 -6.46
C PRO A 203 -15.06 10.43 -7.97
N ARG A 204 -16.13 10.73 -8.74
CA ARG A 204 -16.07 10.73 -10.21
C ARG A 204 -15.28 11.96 -10.68
N PRO A 205 -14.33 11.83 -11.60
CA PRO A 205 -13.52 12.94 -12.11
C PRO A 205 -14.30 13.94 -13.00
N GLU A 206 -15.63 13.86 -13.07
CA GLU A 206 -16.47 14.74 -13.90
C GLU A 206 -16.55 16.20 -13.39
N LEU A 207 -15.75 16.62 -12.41
CA LEU A 207 -15.72 18.02 -11.93
C LEU A 207 -14.31 18.61 -11.71
N ASP A 208 -13.23 17.85 -11.92
CA ASP A 208 -11.85 18.26 -11.55
C ASP A 208 -10.96 18.69 -12.73
N TYR A 209 -11.54 18.98 -13.90
CA TYR A 209 -10.77 19.49 -15.05
C TYR A 209 -10.16 20.88 -14.82
N LEU A 210 -10.51 21.58 -13.73
CA LEU A 210 -9.85 22.83 -13.31
C LEU A 210 -8.60 22.62 -12.45
N VAL A 211 -8.31 21.39 -12.01
CA VAL A 211 -7.12 21.06 -11.18
C VAL A 211 -6.09 20.23 -11.97
N ALA A 212 -6.46 19.69 -13.13
CA ALA A 212 -5.64 18.83 -13.99
C ALA A 212 -4.50 19.55 -14.77
N GLY A 213 -3.96 20.65 -14.22
CA GLY A 213 -2.77 21.34 -14.72
C GLY A 213 -1.52 21.12 -13.87
N ARG A 214 -1.62 20.32 -12.82
CA ARG A 214 -0.56 20.12 -11.84
C ARG A 214 -0.35 18.63 -11.62
N ALA A 215 0.80 18.13 -12.08
CA ALA A 215 1.31 16.79 -11.81
C ALA A 215 1.78 16.70 -10.33
N ASP A 216 0.90 17.17 -9.44
CA ASP A 216 1.15 17.38 -8.03
C ASP A 216 0.35 16.29 -7.31
N TRP A 217 0.90 15.09 -7.33
CA TRP A 217 0.46 13.90 -6.59
C TRP A 217 0.34 14.14 -5.07
N GLU A 218 0.74 15.31 -4.58
CA GLU A 218 0.58 15.80 -3.20
C GLU A 218 -0.76 16.48 -2.90
N SER A 219 -1.63 16.69 -3.91
CA SER A 219 -2.88 17.43 -3.75
C SER A 219 -4.14 16.55 -3.83
N GLU A 220 -4.10 15.33 -3.27
CA GLU A 220 -5.34 14.57 -3.04
C GLU A 220 -6.16 15.28 -1.93
N PRO A 221 -7.46 15.56 -2.14
CA PRO A 221 -8.31 16.08 -1.07
C PRO A 221 -8.31 15.09 0.10
N ALA A 222 -8.02 15.60 1.29
CA ALA A 222 -7.73 14.85 2.52
C ALA A 222 -8.84 13.90 3.01
N ASP A 223 -9.96 13.77 2.29
CA ASP A 223 -11.23 13.37 2.89
C ASP A 223 -11.60 11.89 2.80
N LYS A 224 -10.85 11.00 2.13
CA LYS A 224 -11.20 9.56 2.16
C LYS A 224 -10.00 8.62 2.23
N TYR A 225 -9.21 8.68 3.30
CA TYR A 225 -8.36 7.54 3.65
C TYR A 225 -9.21 6.38 4.18
N ILE A 226 -8.88 5.15 3.79
CA ILE A 226 -9.51 3.95 4.34
C ILE A 226 -8.72 3.44 5.54
N ASN A 227 -9.42 3.14 6.64
CA ASN A 227 -8.78 2.60 7.85
C ASN A 227 -8.67 1.08 7.77
N LEU A 228 -7.56 0.60 7.19
CA LEU A 228 -7.24 -0.83 7.12
C LEU A 228 -6.91 -1.46 8.49
N GLY A 229 -6.63 -0.64 9.52
CA GLY A 229 -6.41 -1.10 10.89
C GLY A 229 -7.70 -1.50 11.63
N GLY A 230 -8.87 -1.16 11.08
CA GLY A 230 -10.18 -1.44 11.66
C GLY A 230 -10.94 -2.60 10.98
N SER A 231 -12.27 -2.49 10.98
CA SER A 231 -13.22 -3.46 10.40
C SER A 231 -13.54 -3.21 8.92
N PHE A 232 -12.88 -2.26 8.28
CA PHE A 232 -13.09 -1.95 6.86
C PHE A 232 -12.81 -3.18 6.00
N GLY A 233 -13.81 -3.61 5.22
CA GLY A 233 -13.73 -4.80 4.38
C GLY A 233 -13.57 -6.11 5.14
N ALA A 234 -14.16 -6.23 6.33
CA ALA A 234 -14.28 -7.53 7.01
C ALA A 234 -15.11 -8.52 6.18
N ALA A 235 -14.96 -9.83 6.40
CA ALA A 235 -15.72 -10.84 5.65
C ALA A 235 -17.25 -10.68 5.80
N THR A 236 -17.71 -10.22 6.95
CA THR A 236 -19.13 -9.93 7.22
C THR A 236 -19.64 -8.65 6.57
N LYS A 237 -18.73 -7.76 6.14
CA LYS A 237 -19.03 -6.45 5.55
C LYS A 237 -18.00 -6.16 4.45
N PRO A 238 -18.03 -6.91 3.33
CA PRO A 238 -17.05 -6.74 2.26
C PRO A 238 -17.25 -5.40 1.56
N VAL A 239 -16.13 -4.84 1.08
CA VAL A 239 -16.13 -3.66 0.21
C VAL A 239 -16.80 -4.03 -1.10
N VAL A 240 -17.52 -3.11 -1.72
CA VAL A 240 -18.18 -3.39 -3.02
C VAL A 240 -17.47 -2.63 -4.13
N LEU A 241 -17.16 -3.33 -5.22
CA LEU A 241 -16.62 -2.73 -6.45
C LEU A 241 -17.63 -2.91 -7.59
N VAL A 242 -18.06 -1.81 -8.17
CA VAL A 242 -19.00 -1.81 -9.31
C VAL A 242 -18.29 -1.31 -10.56
N GLN A 243 -18.22 -2.14 -11.60
CA GLN A 243 -17.68 -1.68 -12.88
C GLN A 243 -18.56 -0.60 -13.48
N VAL A 244 -17.96 0.53 -13.83
CA VAL A 244 -18.62 1.57 -14.58
C VAL A 244 -18.50 1.24 -16.08
N PRO A 245 -19.60 1.27 -16.86
CA PRO A 245 -19.50 1.12 -18.31
C PRO A 245 -18.58 2.19 -18.90
N VAL A 246 -17.63 1.78 -19.73
CA VAL A 246 -16.85 2.74 -20.52
C VAL A 246 -17.79 3.36 -21.55
N VAL A 247 -18.30 4.56 -21.26
CA VAL A 247 -19.02 5.34 -22.27
C VAL A 247 -18.00 5.67 -23.35
N GLN A 248 -18.08 4.98 -24.50
CA GLN A 248 -17.33 5.37 -25.69
C GLN A 248 -17.74 6.82 -25.98
N GLN A 249 -16.83 7.77 -25.74
CA GLN A 249 -17.03 9.14 -26.20
C GLN A 249 -17.16 9.07 -27.72
N ARG A 250 -18.40 9.15 -28.21
CA ARG A 250 -18.68 9.40 -29.61
C ARG A 250 -18.01 10.74 -29.92
N THR A 251 -16.87 10.69 -30.59
CA THR A 251 -16.28 11.84 -31.25
C THR A 251 -17.31 12.33 -32.26
N LYS A 252 -18.15 13.29 -31.84
CA LYS A 252 -18.93 14.12 -32.76
C LYS A 252 -17.93 14.96 -33.54
N LYS A 253 -17.34 14.37 -34.56
CA LYS A 253 -16.62 15.10 -35.61
C LYS A 253 -17.67 16.02 -36.24
N PRO A 254 -17.53 17.35 -36.20
CA PRO A 254 -18.48 18.23 -36.87
C PRO A 254 -18.40 17.96 -38.38
N PRO A 255 -19.52 18.08 -39.12
CA PRO A 255 -19.48 17.94 -40.57
C PRO A 255 -18.56 19.03 -41.13
N ARG A 256 -17.64 18.64 -42.02
CA ARG A 256 -16.81 19.60 -42.74
C ARG A 256 -17.70 20.40 -43.72
N PRO A 257 -17.37 21.68 -43.92
CA PRO A 257 -18.13 22.59 -44.78
C PRO A 257 -18.17 22.13 -46.23
#